data_AF-A0A9P9HBT0-F1
#
_entry.id   AF-A0A9P9HBT0-F1
#
_cell.length_a   1.000
_cell.length_b   1.000
_cell.length_c   1.000
_cell.angle_alpha   90.00
_cell.angle_beta   90.00
_cell.angle_gamma   90.00
#
_symmetry.space_group_name_H-M   'P 1'
#
loop_
_entity.id
_entity.type
_entity.pdbx_description
1 polymer ?
#
loop_
_entity_poly.entity_id
_entity_poly.type
_entity_poly.pdbx_seq_one_letter_code
_entity_poly.pdbx_strand_id
1 'polypeptide(L)'
;MKSSTVLITGANRGIGRGFAKVYLASPSTTVIAAVRDATHATSKALQHLPKADCSRLITIQLDSSMPESTAAVIEKLKTGHGITSLDISTVENINQHLLVNAVAPVALFQATADLLQASKTGDATIIAISTLGGSIGSIDGVAHLPLSPYGGSKAALN
;
A
#
# COMPACT_ATOMS: atom_id res chain seq x y z
N MET A 1 20.47 -14.88 9.75
CA MET A 1 19.00 -14.73 9.67
C MET A 1 18.69 -13.39 9.03
N LYS A 2 17.78 -13.33 8.05
CA LYS A 2 17.44 -12.08 7.35
C LYS A 2 16.55 -11.24 8.27
N SER A 3 17.01 -10.05 8.64
CA SER A 3 16.19 -9.08 9.39
C SER A 3 15.30 -8.32 8.42
N SER A 4 14.03 -8.09 8.79
CA SER A 4 13.06 -7.39 7.96
C SER A 4 12.46 -6.20 8.72
N THR A 5 12.31 -5.07 8.04
CA THR A 5 11.62 -3.89 8.56
C THR A 5 10.41 -3.61 7.69
N VAL A 6 9.22 -3.54 8.30
CA VAL A 6 7.96 -3.30 7.58
C VAL A 6 7.26 -2.10 8.17
N LEU A 7 6.97 -1.09 7.32
CA LEU A 7 6.15 0.06 7.68
C LEU A 7 4.69 -0.18 7.26
N ILE A 8 3.77 -0.07 8.21
CA ILE A 8 2.34 -0.30 7.99
C ILE A 8 1.58 0.96 8.40
N THR A 9 0.93 1.62 7.45
CA THR A 9 0.00 2.73 7.73
C THR A 9 -1.37 2.19 8.12
N GLY A 10 -2.11 2.93 8.95
CA GLY A 10 -3.42 2.47 9.45
C GLY A 10 -3.32 1.19 10.29
N ALA A 11 -2.17 0.94 10.91
CA ALA A 11 -1.86 -0.34 11.55
C ALA A 11 -2.75 -0.68 12.76
N ASN A 12 -3.50 0.28 13.32
CA ASN A 12 -4.28 0.07 14.53
C ASN A 12 -5.65 -0.61 14.30
N ARG A 13 -6.13 -0.75 13.06
CA ARG A 13 -7.45 -1.30 12.74
C ARG A 13 -7.45 -2.15 11.45
N GLY A 14 -8.51 -2.94 11.28
CA GLY A 14 -8.80 -3.68 10.05
C GLY A 14 -7.62 -4.51 9.53
N ILE A 15 -7.40 -4.42 8.21
CA ILE A 15 -6.36 -5.16 7.50
C ILE A 15 -4.96 -4.75 7.99
N GLY A 16 -4.72 -3.46 8.26
CA GLY A 16 -3.43 -2.98 8.78
C GLY A 16 -3.05 -3.64 10.11
N ARG A 17 -4.02 -3.80 11.02
CA ARG A 17 -3.83 -4.55 12.28
C ARG A 17 -3.57 -6.03 12.04
N GLY A 18 -4.25 -6.63 11.06
CA GLY A 18 -4.00 -8.01 10.63
C GLY A 18 -2.55 -8.21 10.19
N PHE A 19 -2.05 -7.35 9.29
CA PHE A 19 -0.65 -7.39 8.86
C PHE A 19 0.32 -7.16 10.01
N ALA A 20 0.06 -6.18 10.89
CA ALA A 20 0.92 -5.95 12.06
C ALA A 20 1.03 -7.20 12.94
N LYS A 21 -0.08 -7.92 13.16
CA LYS A 21 -0.09 -9.18 13.89
C LYS A 21 0.72 -10.27 13.18
N VAL A 22 0.54 -10.43 11.87
CA VAL A 22 1.26 -11.44 11.08
C VAL A 22 2.77 -11.18 11.07
N TYR A 23 3.20 -9.96 10.76
CA TYR A 23 4.62 -9.63 10.70
C TYR A 23 5.30 -9.66 12.08
N LEU A 24 4.60 -9.29 13.16
CA LEU A 24 5.16 -9.44 14.52
C LEU A 24 5.35 -10.90 14.92
N ALA A 25 4.57 -11.82 14.36
CA ALA A 25 4.71 -13.26 14.59
C ALA A 25 5.86 -13.90 13.77
N SER A 26 6.48 -13.16 12.85
CA SER A 26 7.69 -13.59 12.14
C SER A 26 8.94 -13.24 12.95
N PRO A 27 9.89 -14.16 13.21
CA PRO A 27 11.12 -13.86 13.95
C PRO A 27 11.96 -12.75 13.29
N SER A 28 12.79 -12.06 14.09
CA SER A 28 13.72 -11.01 13.61
C SER A 28 13.08 -9.92 12.74
N THR A 29 11.82 -9.56 13.03
CA THR A 29 11.05 -8.58 12.25
C THR A 29 10.77 -7.32 13.06
N THR A 30 11.08 -6.15 12.50
CA THR A 30 10.68 -4.84 13.03
C THR A 30 9.42 -4.38 12.31
N VAL A 31 8.32 -4.24 13.04
CA VAL A 31 7.07 -3.65 12.52
C VAL A 31 6.99 -2.20 12.98
N ILE A 32 6.98 -1.27 12.03
CA ILE A 32 6.69 0.14 12.25
C ILE A 32 5.20 0.36 11.99
N ALA A 33 4.42 0.49 13.05
CA ALA A 33 2.99 0.74 13.01
C ALA A 33 2.71 2.25 13.00
N ALA A 34 2.45 2.80 11.82
CA ALA A 34 2.03 4.18 11.63
C ALA A 34 0.52 4.32 11.89
N VAL A 35 0.16 5.21 12.81
CA VAL A 35 -1.21 5.46 13.27
C VAL A 35 -1.50 6.96 13.34
N ARG A 36 -2.75 7.37 13.07
CA ARG A 36 -3.12 8.80 13.12
C ARG A 36 -2.98 9.41 14.51
N ASP A 37 -3.37 8.65 15.53
CA ASP A 37 -3.30 9.04 16.94
C ASP A 37 -2.67 7.88 17.74
N ALA A 38 -1.47 8.11 18.28
CA ALA A 38 -0.75 7.11 19.07
C ALA A 38 -1.38 6.88 20.46
N THR A 39 -2.19 7.82 20.95
CA THR A 39 -2.82 7.78 22.26
C THR A 39 -4.17 7.04 22.25
N HIS A 40 -4.79 6.92 21.07
CA HIS A 40 -6.05 6.22 20.87
C HIS A 40 -5.98 4.76 21.37
N ALA A 41 -7.06 4.27 21.98
CA ALA A 41 -7.12 2.93 22.57
C ALA A 41 -6.70 1.80 21.59
N THR A 42 -7.16 1.86 20.34
CA THR A 42 -6.77 0.86 19.31
C THR A 42 -5.28 0.90 18.97
N SER A 43 -4.62 2.06 19.08
CA SER A 43 -3.18 2.20 18.86
C SER A 43 -2.39 1.63 20.02
N LYS A 44 -2.81 1.92 21.26
CA LYS A 44 -2.23 1.32 22.48
C LYS A 44 -2.37 -0.20 22.48
N ALA A 45 -3.50 -0.72 21.99
CA ALA A 45 -3.75 -2.16 21.88
C ALA A 45 -2.83 -2.91 20.91
N LEU A 46 -1.98 -2.22 20.14
CA LEU A 46 -0.95 -2.87 19.33
C LEU A 46 0.18 -3.45 20.19
N GLN A 47 0.46 -2.86 21.35
CA GLN A 47 1.54 -3.32 22.24
C GLN A 47 1.29 -4.74 22.77
N HIS A 48 0.02 -5.14 22.86
CA HIS A 48 -0.42 -6.47 23.29
C HIS A 48 -0.43 -7.52 22.18
N LEU A 49 -0.06 -7.17 20.94
CA LEU A 49 0.09 -8.17 19.90
C LEU A 49 1.26 -9.12 20.25
N PRO A 50 1.10 -10.44 20.03
CA PRO A 50 2.18 -11.39 20.24
C PRO A 50 3.36 -11.07 19.32
N LYS A 51 4.58 -11.28 19.82
CA LYS A 51 5.82 -11.01 19.11
C LYS A 51 6.66 -12.30 19.12
N ALA A 52 7.20 -12.67 17.98
CA ALA A 52 8.17 -13.75 17.89
C ALA A 52 9.55 -13.31 18.39
N ASP A 53 10.46 -14.27 18.48
CA ASP A 53 11.83 -14.02 18.94
C ASP A 53 12.53 -12.95 18.09
N CYS A 54 13.19 -12.02 18.78
CA CYS A 54 13.89 -10.88 18.19
C CYS A 54 13.00 -9.95 17.35
N SER A 55 11.67 -10.02 17.50
CA SER A 55 10.74 -9.13 16.81
C SER A 55 10.31 -7.96 17.71
N ARG A 56 10.12 -6.79 17.11
CA ARG A 56 9.79 -5.56 17.84
C ARG A 56 8.75 -4.73 17.11
N LEU A 57 7.98 -4.00 17.91
CA LEU A 57 6.97 -3.04 17.45
C LEU A 57 7.46 -1.62 17.72
N ILE A 58 7.37 -0.76 16.71
CA ILE A 58 7.57 0.69 16.82
C ILE A 58 6.25 1.34 16.43
N THR A 59 5.58 2.00 17.38
CA THR A 59 4.37 2.79 17.06
C THR A 59 4.78 4.22 16.77
N ILE A 60 4.38 4.74 15.61
CA ILE A 60 4.67 6.13 15.23
C ILE A 60 3.39 6.84 14.83
N GLN A 61 3.27 8.10 15.27
CA GLN A 61 2.16 8.93 14.85
C GLN A 61 2.46 9.48 13.46
N LEU A 62 1.58 9.19 12.50
CA LEU A 62 1.67 9.69 11.13
C LEU A 62 0.24 9.94 10.64
N ASP A 63 -0.07 11.20 10.34
CA ASP A 63 -1.33 11.55 9.70
C ASP A 63 -1.11 11.81 8.22
N SER A 64 -1.58 10.88 7.38
CA SER A 64 -1.37 10.93 5.93
C SER A 64 -2.01 12.15 5.25
N SER A 65 -2.96 12.84 5.90
CA SER A 65 -3.52 14.10 5.40
C SER A 65 -2.70 15.35 5.73
N MET A 66 -1.63 15.22 6.53
CA MET A 66 -0.78 16.34 6.95
C MET A 66 0.69 16.07 6.55
N PRO A 67 1.08 16.44 5.31
CA PRO A 67 2.40 16.12 4.75
C PRO A 67 3.58 16.65 5.58
N GLU A 68 3.40 17.80 6.25
CA GLU A 68 4.42 18.48 7.06
C GLU A 68 4.94 17.60 8.23
N SER A 69 4.23 16.54 8.61
CA SER A 69 4.66 15.59 9.67
C SER A 69 5.66 14.52 9.19
N THR A 70 5.83 14.31 7.89
CA THR A 70 6.55 13.14 7.36
C THR A 70 8.05 13.21 7.64
N ALA A 71 8.70 14.36 7.41
CA ALA A 71 10.14 14.50 7.61
C ALA A 71 10.55 14.27 9.07
N ALA A 72 9.82 14.83 10.02
CA ALA A 72 10.08 14.62 11.45
C ALA A 72 9.86 13.16 11.89
N VAL A 73 8.84 12.50 11.34
CA VAL A 73 8.59 11.07 11.54
C VAL A 73 9.76 10.23 11.03
N ILE A 74 10.26 10.52 9.82
CA ILE A 74 11.40 9.82 9.25
C ILE A 74 12.67 10.06 10.07
N GLU A 75 12.94 11.29 10.50
CA GLU A 75 14.09 11.58 11.37
C GLU A 75 14.01 10.85 12.71
N LYS A 76 12.81 10.73 13.30
CA LYS A 76 12.59 9.93 14.52
C LYS A 76 12.86 8.45 14.28
N LEU A 77 12.49 7.90 13.11
CA LEU A 77 12.81 6.51 12.76
C LEU A 77 14.31 6.28 12.58
N LYS A 78 15.01 7.20 11.93
CA LYS A 78 16.46 7.11 11.72
C LYS A 78 17.21 7.21 13.05
N THR A 79 17.02 8.31 13.78
CA THR A 79 17.79 8.66 14.97
C THR A 79 17.34 7.90 16.21
N GLY A 80 16.03 7.72 16.40
CA GLY A 80 15.47 7.09 17.59
C GLY A 80 15.34 5.56 17.50
N HIS A 81 15.33 5.00 16.28
CA HIS A 81 15.08 3.57 16.08
C HIS A 81 16.08 2.84 15.19
N GLY A 82 17.07 3.55 14.63
CA GLY A 82 18.13 2.97 13.80
C GLY A 82 17.64 2.44 12.46
N ILE A 83 16.53 2.97 11.93
CA ILE A 83 16.00 2.54 10.63
C ILE A 83 16.74 3.27 9.52
N THR A 84 17.54 2.54 8.75
CA THR A 84 18.41 3.10 7.70
C THR A 84 17.90 2.90 6.29
N SER A 85 16.94 1.97 6.07
CA SER A 85 16.35 1.70 4.76
C SER A 85 14.89 1.28 4.85
N LEU A 86 14.09 1.68 3.85
CA LEU A 86 12.75 1.17 3.57
C LEU A 86 12.65 0.92 2.07
N ASP A 87 12.15 -0.25 1.69
CA ASP A 87 11.94 -0.59 0.28
C ASP A 87 10.61 0.02 -0.18
N ILE A 88 10.66 1.19 -0.83
CA ILE A 88 9.48 1.91 -1.33
C ILE A 88 9.65 2.31 -2.80
N SER A 89 8.53 2.42 -3.52
CA SER A 89 8.51 3.06 -4.84
C SER A 89 8.48 4.59 -4.69
N THR A 90 8.93 5.31 -5.72
CA THR A 90 8.87 6.79 -5.72
C THR A 90 7.46 7.28 -6.06
N VAL A 91 7.09 8.46 -5.57
CA VAL A 91 5.82 9.12 -5.90
C VAL A 91 5.69 9.30 -7.42
N GLU A 92 6.77 9.71 -8.09
CA GLU A 92 6.80 9.84 -9.54
C GLU A 92 6.48 8.50 -10.22
N ASN A 93 7.12 7.40 -9.81
CA ASN A 93 6.85 6.09 -10.39
C ASN A 93 5.40 5.63 -10.19
N ILE A 94 4.84 5.85 -9.00
CA ILE A 94 3.44 5.53 -8.69
C ILE A 94 2.50 6.35 -9.59
N ASN A 95 2.74 7.66 -9.70
CA ASN A 95 1.92 8.55 -10.52
C ASN A 95 1.97 8.18 -12.00
N GLN A 96 3.15 7.88 -12.54
CA GLN A 96 3.29 7.42 -13.92
C GLN A 96 2.52 6.12 -14.17
N HIS A 97 2.62 5.14 -13.26
CA HIS A 97 1.86 3.90 -13.41
C HIS A 97 0.35 4.10 -13.35
N LEU A 98 -0.17 4.96 -12.47
CA LEU A 98 -1.59 5.28 -12.38
C LEU A 98 -2.09 6.06 -13.60
N LEU A 99 -1.32 7.05 -14.04
CA LEU A 99 -1.64 7.87 -15.20
C LEU A 99 -1.80 6.99 -16.45
N VAL A 100 -0.79 6.16 -16.74
CA VAL A 100 -0.77 5.33 -17.94
C VAL A 100 -1.78 4.19 -17.87
N ASN A 101 -1.90 3.51 -16.72
CA ASN A 101 -2.66 2.27 -16.66
C ASN A 101 -4.11 2.41 -16.20
N ALA A 102 -4.50 3.53 -15.58
CA ALA A 102 -5.86 3.74 -15.08
C ALA A 102 -6.50 5.01 -15.65
N VAL A 103 -5.82 6.15 -15.56
CA VAL A 103 -6.39 7.45 -15.98
C VAL A 103 -6.49 7.57 -17.50
N ALA A 104 -5.43 7.24 -18.24
CA ALA A 104 -5.41 7.35 -19.70
C ALA A 104 -6.47 6.47 -20.39
N PRO A 105 -6.74 5.22 -19.96
CA PRO A 105 -7.88 4.44 -20.45
C PRO A 105 -9.24 5.13 -20.27
N VAL A 106 -9.48 5.77 -19.12
CA VAL A 106 -10.72 6.54 -18.88
C VAL A 106 -10.79 7.75 -19.81
N ALA A 107 -9.69 8.47 -19.98
CA ALA A 107 -9.63 9.61 -20.89
C ALA A 107 -9.91 9.20 -22.35
N LEU A 108 -9.42 8.04 -22.78
CA LEU A 108 -9.72 7.48 -24.10
C LEU A 108 -11.21 7.15 -24.25
N PHE A 109 -11.84 6.56 -23.22
CA PHE A 109 -13.28 6.32 -23.24
C PHE A 109 -14.04 7.65 -23.41
N GLN A 110 -13.71 8.66 -22.61
CA GLN A 110 -14.35 9.98 -22.71
C GLN A 110 -14.19 10.59 -24.12
N ALA A 111 -12.99 10.53 -24.70
CA ALA A 111 -12.71 11.06 -26.03
C ALA A 111 -13.42 10.30 -27.16
N THR A 112 -13.85 9.06 -26.93
CA THR A 112 -14.53 8.21 -27.92
C THR A 112 -16.03 8.08 -27.66
N ALA A 113 -16.57 8.78 -26.65
CA ALA A 113 -17.97 8.65 -26.23
C ALA A 113 -18.97 8.88 -27.37
N ASP A 114 -18.79 9.93 -28.17
CA ASP A 114 -19.69 10.23 -29.30
C ASP A 114 -19.67 9.13 -30.37
N LEU A 115 -18.50 8.53 -30.62
CA LEU A 115 -18.36 7.42 -31.57
C LEU A 115 -19.06 6.16 -31.07
N LEU A 116 -18.97 5.89 -29.77
CA LEU A 116 -19.62 4.76 -29.13
C LEU A 116 -21.15 4.93 -29.14
N GLN A 117 -21.64 6.14 -28.84
CA GLN A 117 -23.07 6.46 -28.89
C GLN A 117 -23.65 6.41 -30.31
N ALA A 118 -22.86 6.80 -31.32
CA ALA A 118 -23.26 6.73 -32.72
C ALA A 118 -23.26 5.29 -33.30
N SER A 119 -22.76 4.31 -32.54
CA SER A 119 -22.68 2.92 -33.01
C SER A 119 -24.07 2.34 -33.28
N LYS A 120 -24.30 1.90 -34.52
CA LYS A 120 -25.56 1.27 -34.95
C LYS A 120 -25.72 -0.18 -34.48
N THR A 121 -24.68 -0.74 -33.85
CA THR A 121 -24.69 -2.13 -33.39
C THR A 121 -25.56 -2.33 -32.15
N GLY A 122 -25.78 -1.27 -31.35
CA GLY A 122 -26.44 -1.37 -30.04
C GLY A 122 -25.50 -1.83 -28.91
N ASP A 123 -24.30 -2.31 -29.25
CA ASP A 123 -23.47 -3.16 -28.39
C ASP A 123 -22.02 -2.64 -28.29
N ALA A 124 -21.82 -1.32 -28.38
CA ALA A 124 -20.48 -0.72 -28.41
C ALA A 124 -19.69 -1.11 -27.13
N THR A 125 -18.55 -1.76 -27.31
CA THR A 125 -17.78 -2.36 -26.22
C THR A 125 -16.41 -1.69 -26.09
N ILE A 126 -16.00 -1.41 -24.85
CA ILE A 126 -14.62 -1.06 -24.49
C ILE A 126 -14.05 -2.18 -23.64
N ILE A 127 -12.82 -2.57 -23.96
CA ILE A 127 -12.11 -3.62 -23.23
C ILE A 127 -10.88 -3.00 -22.56
N ALA A 128 -10.89 -2.98 -21.23
CA ALA A 128 -9.72 -2.63 -20.44
C ALA A 128 -8.84 -3.88 -20.23
N ILE A 129 -7.55 -3.78 -20.55
CA ILE A 129 -6.61 -4.90 -20.39
C ILE A 129 -5.89 -4.77 -19.04
N SER A 130 -6.30 -5.63 -18.11
CA SER A 130 -5.74 -5.70 -16.75
C SER A 130 -4.61 -6.73 -16.63
N THR A 131 -4.31 -7.18 -15.40
CA THR A 131 -3.34 -8.24 -15.09
C THR A 131 -3.79 -9.03 -13.86
N LEU A 132 -3.34 -10.29 -13.74
CA LEU A 132 -3.51 -11.09 -12.52
C LEU A 132 -2.93 -10.38 -11.29
N GLY A 133 -1.88 -9.59 -11.46
CA GLY A 133 -1.29 -8.76 -10.40
C GLY A 133 -2.19 -7.66 -9.84
N GLY A 134 -3.33 -7.35 -10.47
CA GLY A 134 -4.36 -6.45 -9.96
C GLY A 134 -5.53 -7.16 -9.28
N SER A 135 -5.51 -8.49 -9.19
CA SER A 135 -6.58 -9.30 -8.62
C SER A 135 -6.30 -9.66 -7.15
N ILE A 136 -7.26 -9.38 -6.27
CA ILE A 136 -7.23 -9.84 -4.87
C ILE A 136 -7.34 -11.37 -4.83
N GLY A 137 -8.18 -11.96 -5.68
CA GLY A 137 -8.41 -13.41 -5.70
C GLY A 137 -7.22 -14.24 -6.21
N SER A 138 -6.21 -13.60 -6.80
CA SER A 138 -5.03 -14.28 -7.35
C SER A 138 -3.73 -13.88 -6.65
N ILE A 139 -3.80 -13.09 -5.57
CA ILE A 139 -2.61 -12.46 -4.98
C ILE A 139 -1.62 -13.49 -4.43
N ASP A 140 -2.10 -14.59 -3.85
CA ASP A 140 -1.24 -15.66 -3.34
C ASP A 140 -0.38 -16.28 -4.45
N GLY A 141 -0.94 -16.42 -5.65
CA GLY A 141 -0.25 -16.97 -6.81
C GLY A 141 0.82 -16.05 -7.40
N VAL A 142 0.78 -14.75 -7.08
CA VAL A 142 1.67 -13.73 -7.68
C VAL A 142 2.46 -12.92 -6.64
N ALA A 143 2.30 -13.21 -5.34
CA ALA A 143 2.94 -12.47 -4.24
C ALA A 143 4.48 -12.49 -4.27
N HIS A 144 5.07 -13.44 -4.99
CA HIS A 144 6.53 -13.56 -5.15
C HIS A 144 7.10 -12.61 -6.23
N LEU A 145 6.24 -11.95 -7.02
CA LEU A 145 6.66 -11.04 -8.09
C LEU A 145 6.69 -9.58 -7.57
N PRO A 146 7.64 -8.75 -8.03
CA PRO A 146 7.72 -7.34 -7.66
C PRO A 146 6.67 -6.52 -8.44
N LEU A 147 5.40 -6.68 -8.09
CA LEU A 147 4.30 -6.09 -8.85
C LEU A 147 3.98 -4.66 -8.43
N SER A 148 4.41 -4.19 -7.26
CA SER A 148 4.15 -2.81 -6.85
C SER A 148 5.09 -1.83 -7.56
N PRO A 149 4.60 -0.71 -8.15
CA PRO A 149 3.23 -0.19 -8.06
C PRO A 149 2.31 -0.61 -9.23
N TYR A 150 2.83 -1.30 -10.24
CA TYR A 150 2.11 -1.72 -11.45
C TYR A 150 0.81 -2.52 -11.18
N GLY A 151 0.84 -3.52 -10.30
CA GLY A 151 -0.34 -4.31 -9.91
C GLY A 151 -1.42 -3.43 -9.28
N GLY A 152 -1.02 -2.44 -8.49
CA GLY A 152 -1.93 -1.45 -7.90
C GLY A 152 -2.60 -0.56 -8.95
N SER A 153 -1.86 -0.10 -9.96
CA SER A 153 -2.45 0.70 -11.03
C SER A 153 -3.40 -0.11 -11.94
N LYS A 154 -3.14 -1.40 -12.10
CA LYS A 154 -4.05 -2.32 -12.80
C LYS A 154 -5.28 -2.70 -11.98
N ALA A 155 -5.16 -2.77 -10.66
CA ALA A 155 -6.31 -2.88 -9.78
C ALA A 155 -7.20 -1.63 -9.87
N ALA A 156 -6.61 -0.44 -10.01
CA ALA A 156 -7.36 0.81 -10.19
C ALA A 156 -8.04 0.94 -11.56
N LEU A 157 -7.60 0.18 -12.57
CA LEU A 157 -8.25 0.10 -13.88
C LEU A 157 -9.54 -0.74 -13.86
N ASN A 158 -9.64 -1.71 -12.94
CA ASN A 158 -10.78 -2.63 -12.82
C ASN A 158 -11.99 -1.95 -12.18
#